data_AF-A0A5S3VSR5-F1
#
_entry.id   AF-A0A5S3VSR5-F1
#
_cell.length_a   1.000
_cell.length_b   1.000
_cell.length_c   1.000
_cell.angle_alpha   90.00
_cell.angle_beta   90.00
_cell.angle_gamma   90.00
#
_symmetry.space_group_name_H-M   'P 1'
#
loop_
_entity.id
_entity.type
_entity.pdbx_description
1 polymer ?
#
loop_
_entity_poly.entity_id
_entity_poly.type
_entity_poly.pdbx_seq_one_letter_code
_entity_poly.pdbx_strand_id
1 'polypeptide(L)'
;MPIWQAMQTFTDTRDEASADEIWLVEHEPVFTQGQAGKDEHLLMPGDIPVVKVDRGGQVTYHGPGQQMLYVLFNLRRLKIGVRDL
;
A
#
# COMPACT_ATOMS: atom_id res chain seq x y z
N MET A 1 -8.48 12.20 -3.05
CA MET A 1 -8.19 11.20 -2.01
C MET A 1 -6.88 10.51 -2.38
N PRO A 2 -5.90 10.37 -1.48
CA PRO A 2 -4.69 9.61 -1.73
C PRO A 2 -5.01 8.14 -2.08
N ILE A 3 -4.20 7.50 -2.93
CA ILE A 3 -4.45 6.11 -3.35
C ILE A 3 -4.56 5.15 -2.16
N TRP A 4 -3.74 5.31 -1.12
CA TRP A 4 -3.81 4.44 0.06
C TRP A 4 -5.16 4.49 0.77
N GLN A 5 -5.78 5.66 0.84
CA GLN A 5 -7.11 5.83 1.44
C GLN A 5 -8.21 5.26 0.53
N ALA A 6 -8.03 5.34 -0.79
CA ALA A 6 -8.92 4.69 -1.75
C ALA A 6 -8.87 3.15 -1.60
N MET A 7 -7.68 2.57 -1.43
CA MET A 7 -7.50 1.14 -1.20
C MET A 7 -8.16 0.67 0.09
N GLN A 8 -8.03 1.45 1.18
CA GLN A 8 -8.72 1.18 2.44
C GLN A 8 -10.24 1.23 2.26
N THR A 9 -10.75 2.30 1.64
CA THR A 9 -12.18 2.46 1.39
C THR A 9 -12.74 1.27 0.61
N PHE A 10 -12.09 0.89 -0.51
CA PHE A 10 -12.49 -0.29 -1.28
C PHE A 10 -12.50 -1.56 -0.42
N THR A 11 -11.46 -1.76 0.39
CA THR A 11 -11.32 -2.94 1.26
C THR A 11 -12.38 -2.99 2.36
N ASP A 12 -12.78 -1.83 2.88
CA ASP A 12 -13.75 -1.71 3.97
C ASP A 12 -15.20 -1.83 3.47
N THR A 13 -15.47 -1.41 2.23
CA THR A 13 -16.84 -1.42 1.66
C THR A 13 -17.14 -2.63 0.79
N ARG A 14 -16.14 -3.44 0.42
CA ARG A 14 -16.36 -4.63 -0.41
C ARG A 14 -17.16 -5.71 0.34
N ASP A 15 -17.94 -6.45 -0.42
CA ASP A 15 -18.73 -7.59 0.03
C ASP A 15 -18.28 -8.91 -0.65
N GLU A 16 -19.04 -9.99 -0.45
CA GLU A 16 -18.73 -11.30 -1.03
C GLU A 16 -18.80 -11.32 -2.56
N ALA A 17 -19.62 -10.44 -3.16
CA ALA A 17 -19.83 -10.34 -4.60
C ALA A 17 -18.84 -9.38 -5.29
N SER A 18 -18.20 -8.50 -4.53
CA SER A 18 -17.23 -7.52 -5.03
C SER A 18 -16.04 -8.22 -5.68
N ALA A 19 -15.74 -7.87 -6.93
CA ALA A 19 -14.59 -8.43 -7.65
C ALA A 19 -13.26 -8.05 -6.97
N ASP A 20 -12.25 -8.92 -7.09
CA ASP A 20 -10.89 -8.56 -6.73
C ASP A 20 -10.34 -7.53 -7.74
N GLU A 21 -9.54 -6.57 -7.26
CA GLU A 21 -9.03 -5.49 -8.11
C GLU A 21 -7.50 -5.47 -8.17
N ILE A 22 -6.99 -5.05 -9.32
CA ILE A 22 -5.57 -4.77 -9.55
C ILE A 22 -5.46 -3.33 -10.00
N TRP A 23 -4.75 -2.50 -9.23
CA TRP A 23 -4.60 -1.08 -9.55
C TRP A 23 -3.19 -0.83 -10.07
N LEU A 24 -3.13 -0.23 -11.26
CA LEU A 24 -1.93 0.32 -11.86
C LEU A 24 -1.96 1.82 -11.71
N VAL A 25 -1.05 2.37 -10.91
CA VAL A 25 -1.01 3.79 -10.60
C VAL A 25 0.41 4.33 -10.60
N GLU A 26 0.52 5.64 -10.63
CA GLU A 26 1.74 6.39 -10.37
C GLU A 26 1.45 7.39 -9.25
N HIS A 27 2.45 7.72 -8.44
CA HIS A 27 2.30 8.71 -7.37
C HIS A 27 3.09 9.96 -7.68
N GLU A 28 2.60 11.09 -7.19
CA GLU A 28 3.47 12.24 -6.90
C GLU A 28 4.56 11.85 -5.90
N PRO A 29 5.70 12.59 -5.84
CA PRO A 29 6.78 12.29 -4.91
C PRO A 29 6.27 12.11 -3.47
N VAL A 30 6.55 10.95 -2.87
CA VAL A 30 6.11 10.62 -1.52
C VAL A 30 7.03 9.58 -0.88
N PHE A 31 7.37 9.80 0.39
CA PHE A 31 7.94 8.76 1.25
C PHE A 31 6.82 8.04 1.99
N THR A 32 6.84 6.71 2.01
CA THR A 32 5.94 5.93 2.86
C THR A 32 6.75 5.19 3.93
N GLN A 33 6.26 5.21 5.17
CA GLN A 33 6.86 4.50 6.29
C GLN A 33 5.93 3.34 6.69
N GLY A 34 6.38 2.11 6.46
CA GLY A 34 5.68 0.90 6.87
C GLY A 34 5.82 0.59 8.36
N GLN A 35 5.17 -0.47 8.81
CA GLN A 35 5.09 -0.85 10.23
C GLN A 35 6.45 -1.15 10.89
N ALA A 36 7.46 -1.59 10.12
CA ALA A 36 8.80 -1.83 10.63
C ALA A 36 9.71 -0.59 10.54
N GLY A 37 9.19 0.53 10.02
CA GLY A 37 9.92 1.79 9.89
C GLY A 37 9.97 2.54 11.21
N LYS A 38 11.18 2.94 11.61
CA LYS A 38 11.41 3.88 12.72
C LYS A 38 11.56 5.29 12.16
N ASP A 39 11.17 6.29 12.95
CA ASP A 39 11.27 7.69 12.55
C ASP A 39 12.75 8.08 12.25
N GLU A 40 13.70 7.42 12.90
CA GLU A 40 15.16 7.56 12.68
C GLU A 40 15.65 7.08 11.30
N HIS A 41 14.88 6.23 10.60
CA HIS A 41 15.25 5.76 9.25
C HIS A 41 14.92 6.81 8.18
N LEU A 42 14.26 7.90 8.56
CA LEU A 42 13.93 9.02 7.69
C LEU A 42 15.04 10.08 7.78
N LEU A 43 16.04 9.96 6.92
CA LEU A 43 17.26 10.77 7.05
C LEU A 43 17.02 12.25 6.75
N MET A 44 16.50 12.59 5.57
CA MET A 44 16.27 13.98 5.13
C MET A 44 15.21 14.04 4.01
N PRO A 45 13.90 14.07 4.32
CA PRO A 45 12.85 14.03 3.30
C PRO A 45 12.71 15.33 2.48
N GLY A 46 13.31 16.44 2.93
CA GLY A 46 13.09 17.75 2.31
C GLY A 46 11.61 18.14 2.34
N ASP A 47 11.09 18.63 1.22
CA ASP A 47 9.68 19.01 1.06
C ASP A 47 8.77 17.85 0.63
N ILE A 48 9.31 16.64 0.47
CA ILE A 48 8.54 15.47 0.03
C ILE A 48 7.70 14.95 1.21
N PRO A 49 6.38 14.75 1.04
CA PRO A 49 5.52 14.28 2.11
C PRO A 49 5.92 12.89 2.59
N VAL A 50 5.77 12.66 3.90
CA VAL A 50 6.06 11.39 4.55
C VAL A 50 4.76 10.86 5.14
N VAL A 51 4.30 9.71 4.65
CA VAL A 51 3.02 9.12 5.03
C VAL A 51 3.26 7.80 5.77
N LYS A 52 2.77 7.71 7.00
CA LYS A 52 2.74 6.45 7.74
C LYS A 52 1.64 5.55 7.18
N VAL A 53 1.99 4.31 6.90
CA VAL A 53 1.11 3.32 6.25
C VAL A 53 1.22 1.97 6.96
N ASP A 54 0.21 1.13 6.78
CA ASP A 54 0.07 -0.18 7.44
C ASP A 54 0.79 -1.33 6.73
N ARG A 55 1.44 -1.07 5.58
CA ARG A 55 2.26 -2.11 4.91
C ARG A 55 3.45 -2.55 5.76
N GLY A 56 3.90 -3.78 5.52
CA GLY A 56 5.19 -4.25 6.04
C GLY A 56 6.39 -3.48 5.48
N GLY A 57 7.56 -3.71 6.06
CA GLY A 57 8.82 -3.07 5.67
C GLY A 57 9.06 -1.71 6.32
N GLN A 58 10.21 -1.10 5.98
CA GLN A 58 10.66 0.18 6.53
C GLN A 58 10.15 1.35 5.65
N VAL A 59 11.01 2.34 5.39
CA VAL A 59 10.74 3.50 4.53
C VAL A 59 11.00 3.15 3.06
N THR A 60 10.19 3.69 2.15
CA THR A 60 10.48 3.68 0.70
C THR A 60 9.98 4.98 0.04
N TYR A 61 10.48 5.27 -1.15
CA TYR A 61 10.09 6.41 -1.98
C TYR A 61 9.26 5.95 -3.19
N HIS A 62 8.26 6.76 -3.55
CA HIS A 62 7.50 6.66 -4.79
C HIS A 62 7.43 8.02 -5.48
N GLY A 63 7.33 8.03 -6.81
CA GLY A 63 7.23 9.27 -7.58
C GLY A 63 7.06 9.03 -9.07
N PRO A 64 7.08 10.10 -9.88
CA PRO A 64 6.82 10.00 -11.31
C PRO A 64 7.78 9.06 -12.05
N GLY A 65 7.26 8.31 -13.01
CA GLY A 65 7.97 7.26 -13.75
C GLY A 65 8.12 5.92 -13.01
N GLN A 66 7.63 5.81 -11.77
CA GLN A 66 7.57 4.53 -11.05
C GLN A 66 6.16 3.93 -11.14
N GLN A 67 6.01 2.88 -11.95
CA GLN A 67 4.76 2.13 -12.02
C GLN A 67 4.55 1.32 -10.73
N MET A 68 3.45 1.61 -10.04
CA MET A 68 3.00 0.86 -8.87
C MET A 68 1.89 -0.11 -9.24
N LEU A 69 1.90 -1.27 -8.59
CA LEU A 69 0.89 -2.31 -8.69
C LEU A 69 0.34 -2.61 -7.30
N TYR A 70 -0.95 -2.38 -7.09
CA TYR A 70 -1.65 -2.78 -5.87
C TYR A 70 -2.62 -3.91 -6.16
N VAL A 71 -2.50 -5.01 -5.43
CA VAL A 71 -3.32 -6.22 -5.60
C VAL A 71 -4.28 -6.32 -4.43
N LEU A 72 -5.56 -6.01 -4.66
CA LEU A 72 -6.59 -5.93 -3.63
C LEU A 72 -7.44 -7.20 -3.62
N PHE A 73 -6.81 -8.31 -3.25
CA PHE A 73 -7.41 -9.64 -3.33
C PHE A 73 -8.01 -10.08 -1.99
N ASN A 74 -9.16 -10.75 -2.03
CA ASN A 74 -9.70 -11.48 -0.89
C ASN A 74 -9.12 -12.90 -0.85
N LEU A 75 -8.03 -13.07 -0.08
CA LEU A 75 -7.32 -14.34 0.03
C LEU A 75 -8.18 -15.48 0.58
N ARG A 76 -9.14 -15.20 1.49
CA ARG A 76 -10.04 -16.23 2.03
C ARG A 76 -10.96 -16.78 0.95
N ARG A 77 -11.56 -15.90 0.14
CA ARG A 77 -12.38 -16.29 -1.01
C ARG A 77 -11.58 -17.11 -2.02
N LEU A 78 -10.33 -16.74 -2.25
CA LEU A 78 -9.41 -17.46 -3.12
C LEU A 78 -8.84 -18.75 -2.51
N LYS A 79 -9.12 -19.03 -1.23
CA LYS A 79 -8.54 -20.16 -0.47
C LYS A 79 -7.00 -20.16 -0.51
N ILE A 80 -6.40 -18.98 -0.54
CA ILE A 80 -4.96 -18.77 -0.47
C ILE A 80 -4.61 -18.46 0.98
N GLY A 81 -3.77 -19.29 1.57
CA GLY A 81 -3.28 -19.14 2.94
C GLY A 81 -1.86 -19.66 3.07
N VAL A 82 -1.32 -19.58 4.28
CA VAL A 82 -0.06 -20.25 4.61
C VAL A 82 -0.28 -21.75 4.42
N ARG A 83 0.58 -22.41 3.63
CA ARG A 83 0.55 -23.87 3.50
C ARG A 83 0.93 -24.45 4.87
N ASP A 84 0.13 -25.40 5.35
CA ASP A 84 0.53 -26.23 6.47
C ASP A 84 1.84 -26.94 6.10
N LEU A 85 2.88 -26.74 6.92
CA LEU A 85 4.19 -27.39 6.78
C LEU A 85 4.17 -28.78 7.39
#